data_AF-A0A7V5YH21-F1
#
_entry.id   AF-A0A7V5YH21-F1
#
_cell.length_a   1.000
_cell.length_b   1.000
_cell.length_c   1.000
_cell.angle_alpha   90.00
_cell.angle_beta   90.00
_cell.angle_gamma   90.00
#
_symmetry.space_group_name_H-M   'P 1'
#
loop_
_entity.id
_entity.type
_entity.pdbx_description
1 polymer ?
#
loop_
_entity_poly.entity_id
_entity_poly.type
_entity_poly.pdbx_seq_one_letter_code
_entity_poly.pdbx_strand_id
1 'polypeptide(L)'
;MSRKLALSLLALSFALVILLAVLFAFPLRHVFMNSVVTPLITSFLVFRWYLHRISQLVLWVGLVLAGGILMLWILFRTFPLPRSEKRRKYVAIPAGETDLRRLAAMISRARRHPFARRRIASELVPLTVRLIAQRERISLPEARDRFESFAWCDDEAVPAFFDFRRRYYGAGLGKAFEKRLHEITAFLERYHQGV
;
A
#
# COMPACT_ATOMS: atom_id res chain seq x y z
N MET A 1 -24.50 5.37 20.68
CA MET A 1 -24.82 4.31 19.71
C MET A 1 -26.18 4.64 19.09
N SER A 2 -26.28 4.79 17.76
CA SER A 2 -27.50 5.28 17.11
C SER A 2 -28.64 4.27 17.26
N ARG A 3 -29.86 4.72 17.62
CA ARG A 3 -31.05 3.85 17.75
C ARG A 3 -31.31 2.99 16.51
N LYS A 4 -30.91 3.48 15.33
CA LYS A 4 -30.99 2.75 14.05
C LYS A 4 -30.06 1.52 14.02
N LEU A 5 -28.85 1.62 14.59
CA LEU A 5 -27.90 0.50 14.67
C LEU A 5 -28.38 -0.58 15.66
N ALA A 6 -28.96 -0.17 16.78
CA ALA A 6 -29.53 -1.11 17.75
C ALA A 6 -30.71 -1.89 17.17
N LEU A 7 -31.62 -1.20 16.45
CA LEU A 7 -32.74 -1.84 15.76
C LEU A 7 -32.28 -2.76 14.63
N SER A 8 -31.27 -2.36 13.83
CA SER A 8 -30.74 -3.23 12.78
C SER A 8 -30.06 -4.48 13.34
N LEU A 9 -29.35 -4.37 14.47
CA LEU A 9 -28.72 -5.52 15.12
C LEU A 9 -29.77 -6.47 15.71
N LEU A 10 -30.84 -5.95 16.31
CA LEU A 10 -31.97 -6.75 16.81
C LEU A 10 -32.71 -7.45 15.67
N ALA A 11 -32.99 -6.75 14.57
CA ALA A 11 -33.63 -7.35 13.41
C ALA A 11 -32.75 -8.44 12.78
N LEU A 12 -31.44 -8.19 12.68
CA LEU A 12 -30.47 -9.17 12.16
C LEU A 12 -30.38 -10.40 13.07
N SER A 13 -30.31 -10.22 14.39
CA SER A 13 -30.24 -11.34 15.33
C SER A 13 -31.53 -12.16 15.30
N PHE A 14 -32.69 -11.52 15.24
CA PHE A 14 -33.97 -12.22 15.15
C PHE A 14 -34.11 -12.97 13.83
N ALA A 15 -33.72 -12.37 12.70
CA ALA A 15 -33.69 -13.04 11.40
C ALA A 15 -32.73 -14.23 11.39
N LEU A 16 -31.57 -14.11 12.04
CA LEU A 16 -30.61 -15.21 12.18
C LEU A 16 -31.19 -16.37 12.99
N VAL A 17 -31.90 -16.09 14.09
CA VAL A 17 -32.54 -17.11 14.92
C VAL A 17 -33.65 -17.83 14.16
N ILE A 18 -34.50 -17.10 13.42
CA ILE A 18 -35.55 -17.70 12.59
C ILE A 18 -34.92 -18.58 11.49
N LEU A 19 -33.89 -18.08 10.82
CA LEU A 19 -33.17 -18.85 9.80
C LEU A 19 -32.60 -20.14 10.38
N LEU A 20 -31.99 -20.06 11.57
CA LEU A 20 -31.47 -21.23 12.28
C LEU A 20 -32.60 -22.22 12.62
N ALA A 21 -33.72 -21.72 13.17
CA ALA A 21 -34.87 -22.55 13.52
C ALA A 21 -35.46 -23.27 12.30
N VAL A 22 -35.60 -22.57 11.16
CA VAL A 22 -36.07 -23.15 9.89
C VAL A 22 -35.09 -24.19 9.35
N LEU A 23 -33.79 -23.92 9.43
CA LEU A 23 -32.73 -24.86 9.03
C LEU A 23 -32.81 -26.19 9.81
N PHE A 24 -33.19 -26.12 11.10
CA PHE A 24 -33.30 -27.29 11.97
C PHE A 24 -34.68 -27.96 11.99
N ALA A 25 -35.77 -27.24 11.66
CA ALA A 25 -37.14 -27.75 11.71
C ALA A 25 -37.62 -28.40 10.39
N PHE A 26 -37.07 -28.04 9.23
CA PHE A 26 -37.47 -28.58 7.93
C PHE A 26 -36.57 -29.75 7.43
N PRO A 27 -36.96 -30.52 6.39
CA PRO A 27 -36.12 -31.51 5.70
C PRO A 27 -34.75 -30.98 5.21
N LEU A 28 -34.55 -29.66 5.19
CA LEU A 28 -33.26 -29.00 5.02
C LEU A 28 -32.22 -29.43 6.07
N ARG A 29 -32.64 -29.91 7.25
CA ARG A 29 -31.74 -30.48 8.27
C ARG A 29 -30.89 -31.61 7.70
N HIS A 30 -31.47 -32.50 6.88
CA HIS A 30 -30.73 -33.61 6.28
C HIS A 30 -29.70 -33.11 5.25
N VAL A 31 -30.07 -32.11 4.46
CA VAL A 31 -29.16 -31.47 3.50
C VAL A 31 -28.02 -30.77 4.23
N PHE A 32 -28.33 -29.96 5.26
CA PHE A 32 -27.31 -29.27 6.06
C PHE A 32 -26.39 -30.24 6.79
N MET A 33 -26.95 -31.29 7.42
CA MET A 33 -26.15 -32.31 8.09
C MET A 33 -25.21 -33.01 7.10
N ASN A 34 -25.70 -33.43 5.94
CA ASN A 34 -24.89 -34.18 4.97
C ASN A 34 -23.91 -33.30 4.19
N SER A 35 -24.26 -32.05 3.88
CA SER A 35 -23.43 -31.16 3.06
C SER A 35 -22.44 -30.32 3.88
N VAL A 36 -22.71 -30.09 5.17
CA VAL A 36 -21.86 -29.23 6.01
C VAL A 36 -21.31 -29.98 7.20
N VAL A 37 -22.17 -30.58 8.02
CA VAL A 37 -21.75 -31.15 9.31
C VAL A 37 -20.92 -32.42 9.12
N THR A 38 -21.40 -33.38 8.33
CA THR A 38 -20.69 -34.63 8.03
C THR A 38 -19.32 -34.41 7.37
N PRO A 39 -19.18 -33.57 6.32
CA PRO A 39 -17.86 -33.29 5.74
C PRO A 39 -16.94 -32.57 6.72
N LEU A 40 -17.48 -31.70 7.59
CA LEU A 40 -16.68 -31.03 8.61
C LEU A 40 -16.16 -32.01 9.67
N ILE A 41 -17.02 -32.91 10.16
CA ILE A 41 -16.65 -33.96 11.12
C ILE A 41 -15.63 -34.91 10.51
N THR A 42 -15.87 -35.40 9.29
CA THR A 42 -14.93 -36.31 8.61
C THR A 42 -13.60 -35.61 8.31
N SER A 43 -13.62 -34.36 7.87
CA SER A 43 -12.40 -33.55 7.69
C SER A 43 -11.64 -33.39 9.01
N PHE A 44 -12.34 -33.13 10.11
CA PHE A 44 -11.73 -33.03 11.44
C PHE A 44 -11.12 -34.37 11.89
N LEU A 45 -11.81 -35.49 11.67
CA LEU A 45 -11.30 -36.83 12.00
C LEU A 45 -10.07 -37.19 11.16
N VAL A 46 -10.10 -36.89 9.86
CA VAL A 46 -8.95 -37.07 8.96
C VAL A 46 -7.79 -36.19 9.43
N PHE A 47 -8.04 -34.92 9.72
CA PHE A 47 -7.03 -34.00 10.24
C PHE A 47 -6.42 -34.52 11.55
N ARG A 48 -7.26 -34.97 12.50
CA ARG A 48 -6.81 -35.56 13.78
C ARG A 48 -5.95 -36.80 13.54
N TRP A 49 -6.33 -37.65 12.59
CA TRP A 49 -5.56 -38.83 12.23
C TRP A 49 -4.19 -38.46 11.64
N TYR A 50 -4.14 -37.49 10.74
CA TYR A 50 -2.87 -36.94 10.24
C TYR A 50 -2.04 -36.34 11.37
N LEU A 51 -2.65 -35.57 12.27
CA LEU A 51 -1.99 -34.95 13.42
C LEU A 51 -1.33 -36.00 14.33
N HIS A 52 -2.01 -37.12 14.60
CA HIS A 52 -1.43 -38.23 15.38
C HIS A 52 -0.32 -38.99 14.66
N ARG A 53 -0.33 -38.99 13.31
CA ARG A 53 0.70 -39.64 12.50
C ARG A 53 1.94 -38.76 12.33
N ILE A 54 1.82 -37.46 12.56
CA ILE A 54 2.98 -36.55 12.60
C ILE A 54 3.82 -36.93 13.83
N SER A 55 5.10 -37.21 13.60
CA SER A 55 6.05 -37.47 14.69
C SER A 55 6.02 -36.30 15.68
N GLN A 56 5.96 -36.62 16.98
CA GLN A 56 5.92 -35.62 18.05
C GLN A 56 7.06 -34.59 17.93
N LEU A 57 8.21 -35.00 17.39
CA LEU A 57 9.35 -34.13 17.09
C LEU A 57 9.00 -33.03 16.09
N VAL A 58 8.23 -33.34 15.03
CA VAL A 58 7.83 -32.35 14.01
C VAL A 58 6.87 -31.32 14.58
N LEU A 59 5.94 -31.73 15.45
CA LEU A 59 5.04 -30.80 16.14
C LEU A 59 5.82 -29.85 17.05
N TRP A 60 6.80 -30.36 17.82
CA TRP A 60 7.67 -29.54 18.66
C TRP A 60 8.53 -28.58 17.84
N VAL A 61 9.15 -29.05 16.75
CA VAL A 61 9.93 -28.20 15.84
C VAL A 61 9.05 -27.10 15.25
N GLY A 62 7.84 -27.42 14.81
CA GLY A 62 6.88 -26.43 14.32
C GLY A 62 6.50 -25.39 15.37
N LEU A 63 6.26 -25.82 16.61
CA LEU A 63 5.93 -24.93 17.73
C LEU A 63 7.11 -23.98 18.05
N VAL A 64 8.33 -24.52 18.13
CA VAL A 64 9.55 -23.73 18.40
C VAL A 64 9.82 -22.75 17.27
N LEU A 65 9.66 -23.16 16.01
CA LEU A 65 9.81 -22.27 14.85
C LEU A 65 8.76 -21.15 14.85
N ALA A 66 7.48 -21.49 15.08
CA ALA A 66 6.41 -20.51 15.14
C ALA A 66 6.62 -19.51 16.28
N GLY A 67 7.02 -19.99 17.47
CA GLY A 67 7.37 -19.16 18.61
C GLY A 67 8.57 -18.27 18.32
N GLY A 68 9.62 -18.80 17.70
CA GLY A 68 10.81 -18.05 17.29
C GLY A 68 10.49 -16.96 16.28
N ILE A 69 9.69 -17.26 15.24
CA ILE A 69 9.24 -16.27 14.26
C ILE A 69 8.39 -15.19 14.91
N LEU A 70 7.45 -15.56 15.79
CA LEU A 70 6.60 -14.60 16.50
C LEU A 70 7.44 -13.70 17.41
N MET A 71 8.37 -14.28 18.16
CA MET A 71 9.26 -13.54 19.06
C MET A 71 10.17 -12.61 18.27
N LEU A 72 10.70 -13.06 17.13
CA LEU A 72 11.53 -12.28 16.23
C LEU A 72 10.71 -11.16 15.58
N TRP A 73 9.48 -11.40 15.17
CA TRP A 73 8.55 -10.38 14.68
C TRP A 73 8.23 -9.32 15.75
N ILE A 74 7.96 -9.75 16.99
CA ILE A 74 7.77 -8.85 18.13
C ILE A 74 9.06 -8.06 18.40
N LEU A 75 10.23 -8.69 18.34
CA LEU A 75 11.51 -8.04 18.54
C LEU A 75 11.77 -6.97 17.46
N PHE A 76 11.56 -7.27 16.19
CA PHE A 76 11.69 -6.30 15.09
C PHE A 76 10.68 -5.16 15.19
N ARG A 77 9.51 -5.41 15.76
CA ARG A 77 8.47 -4.40 15.96
C ARG A 77 8.74 -3.52 17.18
N THR A 78 9.25 -4.10 18.27
CA THR A 78 9.42 -3.43 19.58
C THR A 78 10.77 -2.74 19.68
N PHE A 79 11.82 -3.35 19.14
CA PHE A 79 13.13 -2.76 18.97
C PHE A 79 13.34 -2.52 17.47
N PRO A 80 12.88 -1.37 16.93
CA PRO A 80 13.37 -0.95 15.63
C PRO A 80 14.88 -0.88 15.78
N LEU A 81 15.63 -1.76 15.12
CA LEU A 81 17.09 -1.68 15.10
C LEU A 81 17.43 -0.22 14.85
N PRO A 82 18.36 0.38 15.65
CA PRO A 82 18.79 1.74 15.40
C PRO A 82 19.18 1.75 13.94
N ARG A 83 18.38 2.43 13.12
CA ARG A 83 18.70 2.64 11.72
C ARG A 83 20.07 3.27 11.81
N SER A 84 21.12 2.49 11.49
CA SER A 84 22.46 3.02 11.39
C SER A 84 22.29 4.36 10.71
N GLU A 85 22.61 5.43 11.43
CA GLU A 85 22.61 6.75 10.85
C GLU A 85 23.48 6.56 9.62
N LYS A 86 22.82 6.48 8.46
CA LYS A 86 23.48 6.58 7.19
C LYS A 86 24.20 7.89 7.37
N ARG A 87 25.53 7.78 7.55
CA ARG A 87 26.47 8.89 7.52
C ARG A 87 25.83 9.93 6.64
N ARG A 88 25.59 11.12 7.19
CA ARG A 88 25.37 12.33 6.40
C ARG A 88 26.64 12.52 5.56
N LYS A 89 26.81 11.67 4.54
CA LYS A 89 27.55 12.01 3.34
C LYS A 89 26.67 13.09 2.77
N TYR A 90 27.08 14.34 3.02
CA TYR A 90 26.88 15.38 2.04
C TYR A 90 27.38 14.80 0.72
N VAL A 91 26.45 14.23 -0.03
CA VAL A 91 26.72 13.89 -1.41
C VAL A 91 26.69 15.24 -2.08
N ALA A 92 27.86 15.87 -2.19
CA ALA A 92 28.11 16.81 -3.27
C ALA A 92 27.97 15.98 -4.56
N ILE A 93 26.73 15.82 -5.03
CA ILE A 93 26.45 15.22 -6.32
C ILE A 93 26.76 16.34 -7.31
N PRO A 94 27.67 16.14 -8.27
CA PRO A 94 27.88 17.13 -9.32
C PRO A 94 26.55 17.34 -10.03
N ALA A 95 26.04 18.58 -9.97
CA ALA A 95 24.93 19.04 -10.78
C ALA A 95 25.38 19.03 -12.24
N GLY A 96 25.29 17.87 -12.88
CA GLY A 96 25.53 17.69 -14.30
C GLY A 96 24.29 17.08 -14.93
N GLU A 97 23.89 17.61 -16.09
CA GLU A 97 22.77 17.33 -17.03
C GLU A 97 22.21 15.88 -17.13
N THR A 98 22.83 14.91 -16.47
CA THR A 98 22.50 13.49 -16.41
C THR A 98 21.18 13.14 -15.71
N ASP A 99 20.70 13.88 -14.71
CA ASP A 99 19.47 13.51 -13.99
C ASP A 99 18.19 13.72 -14.83
N LEU A 100 18.13 14.76 -15.66
CA LEU A 100 17.02 15.01 -16.60
C LEU A 100 16.99 13.97 -17.74
N ARG A 101 18.16 13.63 -18.32
CA ARG A 101 18.27 12.53 -19.30
C ARG A 101 17.88 11.18 -18.71
N ARG A 102 18.21 10.93 -17.44
CA ARG A 102 17.81 9.71 -16.71
C ARG A 102 16.31 9.68 -16.46
N LEU A 103 15.69 10.84 -16.23
CA LEU A 103 14.24 10.98 -16.11
C LEU A 103 13.53 10.71 -17.44
N ALA A 104 14.03 11.25 -18.55
CA ALA A 104 13.52 10.99 -19.90
C ALA A 104 13.59 9.49 -20.26
N ALA A 105 14.70 8.83 -19.91
CA ALA A 105 14.87 7.38 -20.10
C ALA A 105 13.95 6.53 -19.18
N MET A 106 13.57 7.05 -18.01
CA MET A 106 12.57 6.41 -17.16
C MET A 106 11.15 6.59 -17.70
N ILE A 107 10.81 7.79 -18.19
CA ILE A 107 9.49 8.10 -18.78
C ILE A 107 9.16 7.16 -19.94
N SER A 108 10.13 6.87 -20.81
CA SER A 108 9.93 5.92 -21.93
C SER A 108 9.63 4.48 -21.47
N ARG A 109 10.19 4.04 -20.34
CA ARG A 109 9.91 2.71 -19.75
C ARG A 109 8.60 2.64 -18.97
N ALA A 110 8.17 3.73 -18.33
CA ALA A 110 6.91 3.74 -17.56
C ALA A 110 5.64 3.66 -18.39
N ARG A 111 5.75 3.83 -19.71
CA ARG A 111 4.63 3.70 -20.65
C ARG A 111 3.95 2.33 -20.54
N ARG A 112 4.72 1.26 -20.30
CA ARG A 112 4.26 -0.14 -20.37
C ARG A 112 3.79 -0.77 -19.04
N HIS A 113 4.19 -0.26 -17.88
CA HIS A 113 3.89 -0.92 -16.59
C HIS A 113 3.37 0.00 -15.47
N PRO A 114 2.29 -0.40 -14.76
CA PRO A 114 1.72 0.38 -13.65
C PRO A 114 2.69 0.57 -12.47
N PHE A 115 3.56 -0.42 -12.22
CA PHE A 115 4.61 -0.31 -11.21
C PHE A 115 5.65 0.76 -11.55
N ALA A 116 6.03 0.88 -12.83
CA ALA A 116 6.96 1.90 -13.30
C ALA A 116 6.35 3.31 -13.21
N ARG A 117 5.05 3.45 -13.46
CA ARG A 117 4.31 4.72 -13.25
C ARG A 117 4.34 5.17 -11.79
N ARG A 118 4.10 4.25 -10.85
CA ARG A 118 4.23 4.52 -9.41
C ARG A 118 5.64 4.96 -9.05
N ARG A 119 6.65 4.27 -9.58
CA ARG A 119 8.07 4.58 -9.33
C ARG A 119 8.46 5.97 -9.86
N ILE A 120 8.04 6.34 -11.06
CA ILE A 120 8.31 7.70 -11.58
C ILE A 120 7.60 8.77 -10.74
N ALA A 121 6.34 8.56 -10.40
CA ALA A 121 5.60 9.51 -9.57
C ALA A 121 6.27 9.71 -8.20
N SER A 122 6.87 8.66 -7.61
CA SER A 122 7.63 8.78 -6.37
C SER A 122 8.98 9.47 -6.53
N GLU A 123 9.65 9.32 -7.67
CA GLU A 123 10.94 9.97 -7.97
C GLU A 123 10.79 11.44 -8.37
N LEU A 124 9.63 11.83 -8.93
CA LEU A 124 9.34 13.21 -9.31
C LEU A 124 9.28 14.17 -8.11
N VAL A 125 8.77 13.72 -6.95
CA VAL A 125 8.68 14.58 -5.75
C VAL A 125 10.04 15.02 -5.22
N PRO A 126 10.99 14.12 -4.90
CA PRO A 126 12.29 14.55 -4.41
C PRO A 126 13.05 15.38 -5.45
N LEU A 127 12.83 15.14 -6.75
CA LEU A 127 13.42 15.96 -7.81
C LEU A 127 12.82 17.36 -7.87
N THR A 128 11.50 17.49 -7.74
CA THR A 128 10.81 18.77 -7.70
C THR A 128 11.27 19.60 -6.48
N VAL A 129 11.33 18.97 -5.30
CA VAL A 129 11.83 19.63 -4.08
C VAL A 129 13.27 20.10 -4.23
N ARG A 130 14.12 19.30 -4.89
CA ARG A 130 15.51 19.70 -5.19
C ARG A 130 15.57 20.88 -6.16
N LEU A 131 14.75 20.88 -7.20
CA LEU A 131 14.68 21.99 -8.16
C LEU A 131 14.23 23.29 -7.49
N ILE A 132 13.22 23.23 -6.61
CA ILE A 132 12.77 24.38 -5.82
C ILE A 132 13.92 24.89 -4.94
N ALA A 133 14.57 24.00 -4.17
CA ALA A 133 15.71 24.37 -3.32
C ALA A 133 16.85 25.01 -4.12
N GLN A 134 17.14 24.50 -5.32
CA GLN A 134 18.19 25.02 -6.18
C GLN A 134 17.83 26.39 -6.78
N ARG A 135 16.59 26.57 -7.24
CA ARG A 135 16.14 27.82 -7.88
C ARG A 135 16.00 28.96 -6.86
N GLU A 136 15.37 28.68 -5.73
CA GLU A 136 15.09 29.69 -4.68
C GLU A 136 16.24 29.85 -3.68
N ARG A 137 17.28 29.01 -3.76
CA ARG A 137 18.43 28.97 -2.85
C ARG A 137 18.03 28.81 -1.38
N ILE A 138 16.96 28.06 -1.14
CA ILE A 138 16.42 27.77 0.20
C ILE A 138 16.86 26.40 0.70
N SER A 139 16.65 26.15 1.99
CA SER A 139 16.96 24.86 2.60
C SER A 139 16.03 23.74 2.11
N LEU A 140 16.48 22.48 2.10
CA LEU A 140 15.64 21.34 1.70
C LEU A 140 14.34 21.17 2.53
N PRO A 141 14.34 21.38 3.86
CA PRO A 141 13.11 21.38 4.65
C PRO A 141 12.13 22.46 4.19
N GLU A 142 12.61 23.68 3.97
CA GLU A 142 11.79 24.80 3.54
C GLU A 142 11.26 24.64 2.11
N ALA A 143 12.08 24.07 1.21
CA ALA A 143 11.65 23.69 -0.14
C ALA A 143 10.54 22.62 -0.12
N ARG A 144 10.52 21.76 0.90
CA ARG A 144 9.46 20.77 1.08
C ARG A 144 8.16 21.43 1.54
N ASP A 145 8.23 22.37 2.46
CA ASP A 145 7.05 23.11 2.94
C ASP A 145 6.46 23.98 1.81
N ARG A 146 7.32 24.60 1.00
CA ARG A 146 6.96 25.26 -0.26
C ARG A 146 6.28 24.28 -1.23
N PHE A 147 6.85 23.09 -1.42
CA PHE A 147 6.26 22.07 -2.29
C PHE A 147 4.86 21.65 -1.83
N GLU A 148 4.67 21.44 -0.52
CA GLU A 148 3.39 21.02 0.06
C GLU A 148 2.33 22.12 0.03
N SER A 149 2.73 23.39 0.14
CA SER A 149 1.84 24.55 0.00
C SER A 149 1.52 24.94 -1.45
N PHE A 150 2.20 24.34 -2.43
CA PHE A 150 2.13 24.70 -3.86
C PHE A 150 2.44 26.18 -4.16
N ALA A 151 2.98 26.95 -3.21
CA ALA A 151 3.25 28.39 -3.35
C ALA A 151 4.37 28.74 -4.35
N TRP A 152 5.01 27.73 -4.94
CA TRP A 152 6.10 27.84 -5.91
C TRP A 152 5.62 27.74 -7.37
N CYS A 153 4.32 27.50 -7.59
CA CYS A 153 3.77 27.23 -8.91
C CYS A 153 2.41 27.90 -9.09
N ASP A 154 2.28 28.73 -10.11
CA ASP A 154 1.02 29.39 -10.49
C ASP A 154 0.18 28.54 -11.48
N ASP A 155 0.72 27.42 -11.96
CA ASP A 155 0.06 26.54 -12.94
C ASP A 155 -0.81 25.49 -12.23
N GLU A 156 -2.12 25.61 -12.38
CA GLU A 156 -3.12 24.68 -11.81
C GLU A 156 -2.91 23.21 -12.21
N ALA A 157 -2.19 22.94 -13.31
CA ALA A 157 -1.88 21.58 -13.76
C ALA A 157 -0.99 20.82 -12.77
N VAL A 158 -0.11 21.51 -12.05
CA VAL A 158 0.86 20.90 -11.13
C VAL A 158 0.19 20.39 -9.85
N PRO A 159 -0.60 21.20 -9.11
CA PRO A 159 -1.41 20.70 -8.00
C PRO A 159 -2.36 19.58 -8.43
N ALA A 160 -3.02 19.75 -9.59
CA ALA A 160 -3.98 18.78 -10.09
C ALA A 160 -3.39 17.38 -10.33
N PHE A 161 -2.13 17.27 -10.75
CA PHE A 161 -1.46 15.97 -10.88
C PHE A 161 -0.98 15.39 -9.55
N PHE A 162 -0.42 16.20 -8.66
CA PHE A 162 0.04 15.67 -7.38
C PHE A 162 -1.15 15.22 -6.50
N ASP A 163 -2.30 15.90 -6.61
CA ASP A 163 -3.56 15.45 -6.03
C ASP A 163 -4.12 14.22 -6.73
N PHE A 164 -4.07 14.17 -8.06
CA PHE A 164 -4.44 12.96 -8.81
C PHE A 164 -3.59 11.76 -8.40
N ARG A 165 -2.29 11.95 -8.17
CA ARG A 165 -1.39 10.91 -7.64
C ARG A 165 -1.82 10.46 -6.24
N ARG A 166 -2.12 11.41 -5.32
CA ARG A 166 -2.54 11.10 -3.95
C ARG A 166 -3.83 10.26 -3.93
N ARG A 167 -4.79 10.57 -4.82
CA ARG A 167 -6.08 9.87 -4.91
C ARG A 167 -6.00 8.56 -5.67
N TYR A 168 -5.21 8.48 -6.75
CA TYR A 168 -5.19 7.35 -7.68
C TYR A 168 -3.86 6.61 -7.66
N TYR A 169 -3.46 6.13 -6.48
CA TYR A 169 -2.20 5.40 -6.24
C TYR A 169 -2.12 4.06 -7.00
N GLY A 170 -2.03 4.10 -8.33
CA GLY A 170 -1.96 2.95 -9.24
C GLY A 170 -3.27 2.35 -9.73
N ALA A 171 -4.41 3.04 -9.62
CA ALA A 171 -5.70 2.56 -10.12
C ALA A 171 -5.99 3.07 -11.54
N GLY A 172 -5.79 2.20 -12.55
CA GLY A 172 -6.60 2.13 -13.77
C GLY A 172 -6.52 3.23 -14.85
N LEU A 173 -6.08 4.45 -14.58
CA LEU A 173 -6.24 5.58 -15.52
C LEU A 173 -4.96 5.91 -16.31
N GLY A 174 -4.51 4.95 -17.13
CA GLY A 174 -3.22 5.04 -17.83
C GLY A 174 -3.06 6.20 -18.82
N LYS A 175 -4.08 6.50 -19.62
CA LYS A 175 -4.02 7.58 -20.62
C LYS A 175 -4.03 8.97 -20.00
N ALA A 176 -4.83 9.17 -18.94
CA ALA A 176 -4.88 10.44 -18.20
C ALA A 176 -3.58 10.71 -17.45
N PHE A 177 -2.95 9.65 -16.91
CA PHE A 177 -1.64 9.76 -16.27
C PHE A 177 -0.54 10.18 -17.26
N GLU A 178 -0.54 9.63 -18.48
CA GLU A 178 0.46 9.96 -19.51
C GLU A 178 0.38 11.43 -19.95
N LYS A 179 -0.83 11.94 -20.22
CA LYS A 179 -1.04 13.34 -20.59
C LYS A 179 -0.55 14.30 -19.51
N ARG A 180 -0.93 14.06 -18.25
CA ARG A 180 -0.53 14.91 -17.12
C ARG A 180 0.94 14.79 -16.74
N LEU A 181 1.55 13.61 -16.95
CA LEU A 181 3.00 13.43 -16.77
C LEU A 181 3.78 14.28 -17.80
N HIS A 182 3.31 14.34 -19.04
CA HIS A 182 3.93 15.16 -20.07
C HIS A 182 3.81 16.66 -19.75
N GLU A 183 2.62 17.11 -19.33
CA GLU A 183 2.38 18.49 -18.91
C GLU A 183 3.31 18.93 -17.77
N ILE A 184 3.51 18.08 -16.75
CA ILE A 184 4.43 18.40 -15.64
C ILE A 184 5.89 18.35 -16.02
N THR A 185 6.29 17.39 -16.85
CA THR A 185 7.70 17.32 -17.26
C THR A 185 8.07 18.54 -18.09
N ALA A 186 7.18 18.99 -18.99
CA ALA A 186 7.34 20.24 -19.72
C ALA A 186 7.31 21.47 -18.80
N PHE A 187 6.47 21.49 -17.76
CA PHE A 187 6.49 22.56 -16.77
C PHE A 187 7.79 22.60 -15.97
N LEU A 188 8.27 21.46 -15.45
CA LEU A 188 9.50 21.37 -14.68
C LEU A 188 10.73 21.76 -15.52
N GLU A 189 10.70 21.46 -16.82
CA GLU A 189 11.75 21.87 -17.76
C GLU A 189 11.76 23.39 -17.96
N ARG A 190 10.60 24.02 -18.20
CA ARG A 190 10.47 25.50 -18.25
C ARG A 190 10.88 26.16 -16.94
N TYR A 191 10.42 25.60 -15.82
CA TYR A 191 10.75 26.08 -14.48
C TYR A 191 12.26 25.99 -14.19
N HIS A 192 12.94 24.96 -14.71
CA HIS A 192 14.39 24.84 -14.62
C HIS A 192 15.13 25.85 -15.50
N GLN A 193 14.61 26.13 -16.70
CA GLN A 193 15.14 27.12 -17.64
C GLN A 193 14.88 28.57 -17.23
N GLY A 194 14.02 28.80 -16.23
CA GLY A 194 13.74 30.13 -15.68
C GLY A 194 12.75 30.95 -16.51
N VAL A 195 11.99 30.30 -17.38
CA VAL A 195 10.87 30.88 -18.16
C VAL A 195 9.56 30.63 -17.40
#